data_AF-F9VFQ1-F1
#
_entry.id   AF-F9VFQ1-F1
#
_cell.length_a   1.000
_cell.length_b   1.000
_cell.length_c   1.000
_cell.angle_alpha   90.00
_cell.angle_beta   90.00
_cell.angle_gamma   90.00
#
_symmetry.space_group_name_H-M   'P 1'
#
loop_
_entity.id
_entity.type
_entity.pdbx_description
1 polymer ?
#
loop_
_entity_poly.entity_id
_entity_poly.type
_entity_poly.pdbx_seq_one_letter_code
_entity_poly.pdbx_strand_id
1 'polypeptide(L)'
;MTPEKKRKLRNIAILSLLGLMGGTMAFQAFNQQAINDRENTVQVNVGGRVHDYYNRDTENKDVFVENYGERPIMARIRLSEFLEYQQGEEDFTPLVPGSERDNLASWITWIPSANNINQRADTGNSSAFNRYAQLTFGWSREGETAPWYMPTFNHDNLDLRTAAAGHARDYIAGAGATDGTTDGTTHPGDGTDAYWSENDTFDNSAGIWPGATLENEAAQNLRQQRAPMTIEQWSNLLPSQQIGDFWVVDHTTGWAYWASLLEPGKASSYLLVPQS
;
A
#
# COMPACT_ATOMS: atom_id res chain seq x y z
N MET A 1 0.39 22.02 33.62
CA MET A 1 0.42 21.85 32.15
C MET A 1 -0.77 22.55 31.54
N THR A 2 -0.59 23.25 30.41
CA THR A 2 -1.67 23.99 29.72
C THR A 2 -2.62 23.05 28.94
N PRO A 3 -3.87 23.47 28.64
CA PRO A 3 -4.83 22.65 27.90
C PRO A 3 -4.33 22.21 26.51
N GLU A 4 -3.58 23.07 25.82
CA GLU A 4 -3.01 22.77 24.49
C GLU A 4 -2.01 21.61 24.53
N LYS A 5 -1.16 21.52 25.58
CA LYS A 5 -0.26 20.37 25.75
C LYS A 5 -1.04 19.08 25.97
N LYS A 6 -2.19 19.11 26.68
CA LYS A 6 -3.08 17.94 26.81
C LYS A 6 -3.72 17.56 25.46
N ARG A 7 -4.08 18.52 24.62
CA ARG A 7 -4.66 18.25 23.27
C ARG A 7 -3.62 17.68 22.30
N LYS A 8 -2.38 18.22 22.25
CA LYS A 8 -1.29 17.61 21.47
C LYS A 8 -0.96 16.19 21.95
N LEU A 9 -0.81 15.98 23.27
CA LEU A 9 -0.55 14.64 23.82
C LEU A 9 -1.69 13.64 23.54
N ARG A 10 -2.96 14.06 23.57
CA ARG A 10 -4.09 13.16 23.27
C ARG A 10 -4.17 12.79 21.79
N ASN A 11 -3.82 13.69 20.88
CA ASN A 11 -3.78 13.40 19.45
C ASN A 11 -2.59 12.50 19.08
N ILE A 12 -1.42 12.74 19.68
CA ILE A 12 -0.25 11.86 19.54
C ILE A 12 -0.58 10.45 20.08
N ALA A 13 -1.22 10.35 21.25
CA ALA A 13 -1.58 9.07 21.86
C ALA A 13 -2.56 8.21 21.03
N ILE A 14 -3.37 8.81 20.15
CA ILE A 14 -4.26 8.08 19.23
C ILE A 14 -3.46 7.51 18.02
N LEU A 15 -2.37 8.16 17.63
CA LEU A 15 -1.47 7.70 16.55
C LEU A 15 -0.35 6.75 17.03
N SER A 16 -0.03 6.75 18.33
CA SER A 16 1.19 6.12 18.87
C SER A 16 1.10 4.62 19.19
N LEU A 17 -0.05 3.96 19.08
CA LEU A 17 -0.28 2.69 19.79
C LEU A 17 0.30 1.42 19.12
N LEU A 18 0.91 1.50 17.92
CA LEU A 18 1.41 0.32 17.20
C LEU A 18 2.77 0.57 16.55
N GLY A 19 3.84 0.26 17.29
CA GLY A 19 5.18 0.07 16.74
C GLY A 19 5.72 -1.31 17.08
N LEU A 20 6.23 -2.03 16.06
CA LEU A 20 7.38 -2.95 16.14
C LEU A 20 7.74 -3.52 14.74
N MET A 21 9.03 -3.40 14.40
CA MET A 21 9.80 -4.12 13.35
C MET A 21 9.51 -3.84 11.85
N GLY A 22 10.50 -4.12 10.98
CA GLY A 22 10.55 -3.75 9.54
C GLY A 22 9.52 -4.51 8.66
N GLY A 23 9.45 -4.34 7.34
CA GLY A 23 10.42 -3.77 6.40
C GLY A 23 9.96 -3.90 4.92
N THR A 24 10.76 -4.34 3.93
CA THR A 24 10.91 -3.78 2.56
C THR A 24 11.06 -4.67 1.28
N MET A 25 11.12 -4.08 0.07
CA MET A 25 10.32 -4.44 -1.12
C MET A 25 10.67 -5.88 -1.63
N ALA A 26 10.02 -6.52 -2.59
CA ALA A 26 8.97 -6.13 -3.53
C ALA A 26 7.78 -5.44 -2.87
N PHE A 27 6.95 -4.76 -3.65
CA PHE A 27 5.77 -4.08 -3.11
C PHE A 27 4.91 -5.03 -2.27
N GLN A 28 5.01 -4.82 -0.96
CA GLN A 28 4.46 -5.69 0.08
C GLN A 28 3.57 -4.83 0.95
N ALA A 29 2.28 -5.08 0.86
CA ALA A 29 1.31 -4.45 1.72
C ALA A 29 0.80 -5.46 2.75
N PHE A 30 1.65 -5.76 3.74
CA PHE A 30 1.35 -6.76 4.77
C PHE A 30 1.31 -6.16 6.17
N ASN A 31 0.08 -5.87 6.58
CA ASN A 31 -0.42 -6.21 7.91
C ASN A 31 -1.95 -6.32 7.80
N GLN A 32 -2.46 -7.48 7.34
CA GLN A 32 -3.78 -7.91 7.78
C GLN A 32 -3.66 -8.23 9.27
N GLN A 33 -3.83 -7.21 10.12
CA GLN A 33 -3.83 -7.38 11.56
C GLN A 33 -5.24 -7.15 12.08
N ALA A 34 -6.05 -8.21 12.01
CA ALA A 34 -7.34 -8.28 12.70
C ALA A 34 -7.12 -8.37 14.23
N ILE A 35 -6.70 -7.29 14.88
CA ILE A 35 -6.90 -7.14 16.34
C ILE A 35 -8.35 -6.74 16.59
N ASN A 36 -9.27 -7.66 16.33
CA ASN A 36 -10.59 -7.64 16.95
C ASN A 36 -10.45 -8.18 18.38
N ASP A 37 -9.85 -7.38 19.27
CA ASP A 37 -10.14 -7.54 20.70
C ASP A 37 -11.56 -7.01 20.95
N ARG A 38 -12.52 -7.88 20.66
CA ARG A 38 -13.94 -7.69 20.91
C ARG A 38 -14.54 -9.00 21.41
N GLU A 39 -14.70 -9.07 22.73
CA GLU A 39 -15.90 -9.71 23.29
C GLU A 39 -17.14 -9.02 22.68
N ASN A 40 -17.65 -9.54 21.57
CA ASN A 40 -18.97 -9.19 21.05
C ASN A 40 -19.53 -10.35 20.24
N THR A 41 -20.74 -10.77 20.61
CA THR A 41 -21.50 -11.90 20.05
C THR A 41 -22.10 -11.62 18.67
N VAL A 42 -21.54 -10.68 17.92
CA VAL A 42 -22.00 -10.30 16.57
C VAL A 42 -20.80 -10.31 15.64
N GLN A 43 -20.72 -11.34 14.79
CA GLN A 43 -19.81 -11.35 13.64
C GLN A 43 -20.27 -10.28 12.66
N VAL A 44 -19.42 -9.30 12.38
CA VAL A 44 -19.63 -8.30 11.33
C VAL A 44 -18.41 -8.29 10.44
N ASN A 45 -18.62 -8.38 9.13
CA ASN A 45 -17.52 -8.53 8.19
C ASN A 45 -16.81 -7.18 8.00
N VAL A 46 -15.74 -6.97 8.77
CA VAL A 46 -14.76 -5.89 8.53
C VAL A 46 -13.65 -6.51 7.71
N GLY A 47 -13.43 -5.98 6.50
CA GLY A 47 -12.58 -6.59 5.51
C GLY A 47 -11.95 -5.54 4.61
N GLY A 48 -10.63 -5.63 4.43
CA GLY A 48 -9.88 -4.78 3.52
C GLY A 48 -8.77 -5.57 2.85
N ARG A 49 -8.48 -5.22 1.60
CA ARG A 49 -7.42 -5.82 0.79
C ARG A 49 -6.54 -4.69 0.26
N VAL A 50 -5.23 -4.90 0.22
CA VAL A 50 -4.35 -3.98 -0.51
C VAL A 50 -4.08 -4.57 -1.87
N HIS A 51 -4.30 -3.74 -2.89
CA HIS A 51 -4.02 -4.06 -4.27
C HIS A 51 -2.60 -3.63 -4.61
N ASP A 52 -1.92 -4.51 -5.34
CA ASP A 52 -0.52 -4.37 -5.67
C ASP A 52 -0.34 -4.70 -7.16
N TYR A 53 -0.44 -3.69 -8.03
CA TYR A 53 -0.34 -3.89 -9.47
C TYR A 53 1.04 -3.42 -9.92
N TYR A 54 1.76 -4.26 -10.65
CA TYR A 54 3.11 -3.93 -11.14
C TYR A 54 3.30 -4.49 -12.54
N ASN A 55 3.88 -3.68 -13.42
CA ASN A 55 4.37 -4.16 -14.70
C ASN A 55 5.82 -3.69 -14.89
N ARG A 56 6.74 -4.65 -15.03
CA ARG A 56 8.17 -4.37 -15.18
C ARG A 56 8.53 -3.76 -16.55
N ASP A 57 7.72 -4.03 -17.57
CA ASP A 57 8.02 -3.65 -18.96
C ASP A 57 7.60 -2.19 -19.23
N THR A 58 6.61 -1.69 -18.49
CA THR A 58 6.18 -0.27 -18.48
C THR A 58 6.64 0.49 -17.22
N GLU A 59 7.37 -0.17 -16.32
CA GLU A 59 7.71 0.32 -14.96
C GLU A 59 6.49 0.84 -14.16
N ASN A 60 5.28 0.37 -14.48
CA ASN A 60 4.06 0.79 -13.80
C ASN A 60 4.03 0.30 -12.35
N LYS A 61 3.56 1.15 -11.43
CA LYS A 61 3.23 0.71 -10.08
C LYS A 61 2.02 1.41 -9.48
N ASP A 62 0.98 0.62 -9.21
CA ASP A 62 -0.20 1.08 -8.48
C ASP A 62 -0.33 0.35 -7.15
N VAL A 63 -0.61 1.11 -6.09
CA VAL A 63 -0.85 0.59 -4.73
C VAL A 63 -2.02 1.34 -4.10
N PHE A 64 -3.06 0.64 -3.67
CA PHE A 64 -4.25 1.22 -3.04
C PHE A 64 -4.98 0.19 -2.15
N VAL A 65 -5.90 0.65 -1.30
CA VAL A 65 -6.67 -0.22 -0.39
C VAL A 65 -8.13 -0.28 -0.82
N GLU A 66 -8.68 -1.47 -0.95
CA GLU A 66 -10.11 -1.76 -1.06
C GLU A 66 -10.72 -2.05 0.32
N ASN A 67 -11.94 -1.57 0.55
CA ASN A 67 -12.83 -2.04 1.62
C ASN A 67 -13.95 -2.91 1.03
N TYR A 68 -13.74 -4.23 1.03
CA TYR A 68 -14.74 -5.23 0.63
C TYR A 68 -15.74 -5.57 1.76
N GLY A 69 -15.52 -5.06 2.97
CA GLY A 69 -16.37 -5.31 4.13
C GLY A 69 -17.65 -4.47 4.18
N GLU A 70 -18.46 -4.72 5.20
CA GLU A 70 -19.77 -4.07 5.42
C GLU A 70 -19.69 -2.80 6.28
N ARG A 71 -18.47 -2.39 6.71
CA ARG A 71 -18.27 -1.25 7.61
C ARG A 71 -17.11 -0.36 7.15
N PRO A 72 -17.16 0.96 7.44
CA PRO A 72 -16.05 1.84 7.12
C PRO A 72 -14.77 1.45 7.87
N ILE A 73 -13.62 1.56 7.21
CA ILE A 73 -12.30 1.25 7.79
C ILE A 73 -11.36 2.46 7.79
N MET A 74 -10.37 2.44 8.67
CA MET A 74 -9.20 3.31 8.57
C MET A 74 -8.08 2.53 7.88
N ALA A 75 -7.59 3.03 6.75
CA ALA A 75 -6.53 2.39 5.98
C ALA A 75 -5.16 3.03 6.26
N ARG A 76 -4.13 2.19 6.38
CA ARG A 76 -2.72 2.62 6.40
C ARG A 76 -1.83 1.60 5.67
N ILE A 77 -0.79 2.11 5.00
CA ILE A 77 0.24 1.33 4.30
C ILE A 77 1.61 1.81 4.79
N ARG A 78 2.61 0.93 4.86
CA ARG A 78 4.00 1.32 5.06
C ARG A 78 4.83 0.81 3.89
N LEU A 79 5.41 1.74 3.14
CA LEU A 79 6.30 1.46 2.02
C LEU A 79 7.74 1.30 2.50
N SER A 80 8.50 0.44 1.84
CA SER A 80 9.78 -0.06 2.34
C SER A 80 10.53 -0.76 1.18
N GLU A 81 11.81 -0.49 0.84
CA GLU A 81 12.58 -1.10 -0.31
C GLU A 81 13.79 -2.04 -0.02
N PHE A 82 13.90 -3.17 -0.74
CA PHE A 82 15.02 -4.14 -0.68
C PHE A 82 15.69 -4.17 -2.03
N LEU A 83 17.01 -4.26 -2.02
CA LEU A 83 17.79 -4.43 -3.23
C LEU A 83 19.03 -5.22 -2.85
N GLU A 84 19.34 -6.22 -3.65
CA GLU A 84 20.64 -6.86 -3.71
C GLU A 84 21.17 -6.72 -5.14
N TYR A 85 22.49 -6.65 -5.27
CA TYR A 85 23.17 -6.53 -6.56
C TYR A 85 24.27 -7.58 -6.66
N GLN A 86 24.59 -7.96 -7.89
CA GLN A 86 25.63 -8.92 -8.23
C GLN A 86 26.66 -8.24 -9.13
N GLN A 87 27.95 -8.53 -8.95
CA GLN A 87 29.01 -8.08 -9.85
C GLN A 87 29.65 -9.28 -10.53
N GLY A 88 29.22 -9.58 -11.76
CA GLY A 88 29.66 -10.77 -12.48
C GLY A 88 29.11 -12.04 -11.86
N GLU A 89 29.99 -12.98 -11.51
CA GLU A 89 29.66 -14.29 -10.93
C GLU A 89 29.76 -14.34 -9.39
N GLU A 90 29.94 -13.18 -8.73
CA GLU A 90 29.98 -13.08 -7.25
C GLU A 90 28.62 -13.39 -6.61
N ASP A 91 28.58 -13.60 -5.29
CA ASP A 91 27.31 -13.72 -4.55
C ASP A 91 26.52 -12.39 -4.52
N PHE A 92 25.19 -12.49 -4.39
CA PHE A 92 24.34 -11.31 -4.23
C PHE A 92 24.68 -10.54 -2.94
N THR A 93 24.94 -9.24 -3.07
CA THR A 93 25.26 -8.34 -1.97
C THR A 93 24.07 -7.39 -1.71
N PRO A 94 23.53 -7.31 -0.48
CA PRO A 94 22.46 -6.37 -0.16
C PRO A 94 22.95 -4.91 -0.21
N LEU A 95 22.13 -4.04 -0.80
CA LEU A 95 22.41 -2.60 -0.93
C LEU A 95 22.60 -1.92 0.43
N VAL A 96 21.86 -2.37 1.44
CA VAL A 96 22.04 -1.93 2.82
C VAL A 96 22.60 -3.09 3.65
N PRO A 97 23.81 -2.95 4.23
CA PRO A 97 24.39 -4.01 5.03
C PRO A 97 23.48 -4.47 6.17
N GLY A 98 23.27 -5.78 6.27
CA GLY A 98 22.40 -6.40 7.29
C GLY A 98 20.92 -6.52 6.92
N SER A 99 20.49 -6.07 5.74
CA SER A 99 19.18 -6.47 5.17
C SER A 99 19.30 -7.81 4.44
N GLU A 100 18.33 -8.71 4.61
CA GLU A 100 18.33 -10.06 4.03
C GLU A 100 17.00 -10.32 3.31
N ARG A 101 17.03 -10.93 2.12
CA ARG A 101 15.87 -11.18 1.26
C ARG A 101 14.70 -11.86 1.96
N ASP A 102 14.98 -12.84 2.81
CA ASP A 102 13.94 -13.65 3.46
C ASP A 102 13.53 -13.13 4.85
N ASN A 103 14.17 -12.04 5.31
CA ASN A 103 13.94 -11.48 6.64
C ASN A 103 13.19 -10.15 6.51
N LEU A 104 11.86 -10.25 6.49
CA LEU A 104 11.01 -9.09 6.27
C LEU A 104 11.22 -7.96 7.30
N ALA A 105 11.79 -8.26 8.46
CA ALA A 105 12.05 -7.30 9.53
C ALA A 105 13.40 -6.54 9.38
N SER A 106 14.36 -7.06 8.60
CA SER A 106 15.76 -6.59 8.49
C SER A 106 15.95 -5.27 7.71
N TRP A 107 14.89 -4.50 7.62
CA TRP A 107 14.53 -3.98 6.31
C TRP A 107 14.09 -2.51 6.45
N ILE A 108 14.60 -1.70 5.54
CA ILE A 108 14.80 -0.24 5.56
C ILE A 108 13.59 0.61 5.07
N THR A 109 12.58 0.84 5.92
CA THR A 109 11.35 1.62 5.57
C THR A 109 11.60 2.89 4.73
N TRP A 110 10.73 3.15 3.75
CA TRP A 110 10.75 4.36 2.93
C TRP A 110 10.29 5.56 3.77
N ILE A 111 11.10 6.61 3.77
CA ILE A 111 10.85 7.83 4.57
C ILE A 111 10.95 9.07 3.66
N PRO A 112 9.88 9.88 3.51
CA PRO A 112 9.96 11.16 2.84
C PRO A 112 10.68 12.20 3.70
N SER A 113 11.22 13.22 3.05
CA SER A 113 11.63 14.45 3.72
C SER A 113 10.41 15.13 4.37
N ALA A 114 10.60 15.81 5.50
CA ALA A 114 9.49 16.34 6.30
C ALA A 114 8.53 17.26 5.51
N ASN A 115 9.01 18.00 4.51
CA ASN A 115 8.24 19.00 3.77
C ASN A 115 7.98 18.65 2.29
N ASN A 116 8.40 17.47 1.82
CA ASN A 116 8.20 17.05 0.44
C ASN A 116 8.12 15.52 0.36
N ILE A 117 6.92 15.00 0.06
CA ILE A 117 6.67 13.56 -0.09
C ILE A 117 7.41 12.94 -1.28
N ASN A 118 7.60 13.69 -2.36
CA ASN A 118 8.27 13.22 -3.58
C ASN A 118 9.80 13.28 -3.47
N GLN A 119 10.33 13.69 -2.31
CA GLN A 119 11.75 13.68 -2.01
C GLN A 119 11.97 12.82 -0.78
N ARG A 120 12.70 11.71 -0.93
CA ARG A 120 13.12 10.89 0.20
C ARG A 120 13.98 11.70 1.17
N ALA A 121 13.89 11.40 2.47
CA ALA A 121 14.80 11.95 3.46
C ALA A 121 16.25 11.49 3.18
N ASP A 122 17.19 12.45 3.19
CA ASP A 122 18.62 12.19 3.01
C ASP A 122 19.31 11.77 4.32
N THR A 123 18.59 11.01 5.15
CA THR A 123 19.00 10.63 6.51
C THR A 123 18.65 9.17 6.81
N GLY A 124 19.65 8.41 7.26
CA GLY A 124 19.51 6.97 7.51
C GLY A 124 19.57 6.14 6.23
N ASN A 125 19.44 4.83 6.37
CA ASN A 125 19.72 3.87 5.29
C ASN A 125 18.76 3.97 4.09
N SER A 126 17.61 4.63 4.25
CA SER A 126 16.62 4.79 3.18
C SER A 126 17.19 5.52 1.97
N SER A 127 18.12 6.47 2.15
CA SER A 127 18.69 7.25 1.04
C SER A 127 19.52 6.43 0.04
N ALA A 128 19.97 5.22 0.40
CA ALA A 128 20.69 4.31 -0.50
C ALA A 128 19.89 3.98 -1.78
N PHE A 129 18.56 3.91 -1.67
CA PHE A 129 17.67 3.53 -2.77
C PHE A 129 17.47 4.62 -3.82
N ASN A 130 17.83 5.88 -3.53
CA ASN A 130 17.67 7.02 -4.46
C ASN A 130 18.43 6.86 -5.80
N ARG A 131 19.41 5.94 -5.89
CA ARG A 131 20.11 5.60 -7.14
C ARG A 131 19.31 4.64 -8.04
N TYR A 132 18.41 3.86 -7.47
CA TYR A 132 17.79 2.70 -8.12
C TYR A 132 16.26 2.81 -8.24
N ALA A 133 15.62 3.58 -7.35
CA ALA A 133 14.18 3.74 -7.33
C ALA A 133 13.79 5.19 -6.96
N GLN A 134 12.90 5.75 -7.78
CA GLN A 134 12.11 6.93 -7.45
C GLN A 134 10.65 6.47 -7.24
N LEU A 135 9.95 7.06 -6.27
CA LEU A 135 8.55 6.75 -6.02
C LEU A 135 7.69 7.97 -6.37
N THR A 136 6.72 7.78 -7.24
CA THR A 136 5.73 8.80 -7.62
C THR A 136 4.48 8.61 -6.78
N PHE A 137 4.03 9.65 -6.08
CA PHE A 137 2.91 9.57 -5.13
C PHE A 137 1.63 10.20 -5.65
N GLY A 138 0.55 9.42 -5.63
CA GLY A 138 -0.81 9.87 -5.90
C GLY A 138 -1.14 10.06 -7.38
N TRP A 139 -2.41 9.85 -7.70
CA TRP A 139 -2.90 9.89 -9.07
C TRP A 139 -3.55 11.25 -9.38
N SER A 140 -3.06 11.93 -10.41
CA SER A 140 -3.61 13.22 -10.87
C SER A 140 -3.26 13.45 -12.34
N ARG A 141 -4.17 13.09 -13.23
CA ARG A 141 -4.08 13.40 -14.67
C ARG A 141 -5.19 14.37 -15.06
N GLU A 142 -4.84 15.40 -15.82
CA GLU A 142 -5.80 16.43 -16.22
C GLU A 142 -6.74 15.87 -17.30
N GLY A 143 -8.05 15.93 -17.05
CA GLY A 143 -9.08 15.45 -17.97
C GLY A 143 -9.48 13.97 -17.79
N GLU A 144 -8.77 13.17 -16.99
CA GLU A 144 -9.08 11.75 -16.77
C GLU A 144 -10.00 11.51 -15.56
N THR A 145 -10.70 10.37 -15.57
CA THR A 145 -11.46 9.86 -14.41
C THR A 145 -10.57 9.01 -13.51
N ALA A 146 -10.98 8.79 -12.26
CA ALA A 146 -10.25 7.91 -11.35
C ALA A 146 -10.07 6.51 -11.99
N PRO A 147 -8.91 5.85 -11.76
CA PRO A 147 -8.65 4.53 -12.33
C PRO A 147 -9.72 3.49 -11.97
N TRP A 148 -9.88 2.51 -12.85
CA TRP A 148 -10.66 1.32 -12.59
C TRP A 148 -9.78 0.19 -12.05
N TYR A 149 -10.36 -0.65 -11.21
CA TYR A 149 -9.75 -1.86 -10.69
C TYR A 149 -10.78 -2.99 -10.65
N MET A 150 -10.33 -4.22 -10.84
CA MET A 150 -11.15 -5.39 -10.50
C MET A 150 -11.21 -5.55 -8.96
N PRO A 151 -12.39 -5.62 -8.33
CA PRO A 151 -12.55 -5.90 -6.90
C PRO A 151 -11.97 -7.27 -6.52
N THR A 152 -11.47 -7.38 -5.29
CA THR A 152 -10.85 -8.63 -4.85
C THR A 152 -11.85 -9.79 -4.79
N PHE A 153 -11.42 -10.97 -5.21
CA PHE A 153 -12.16 -12.22 -4.97
C PHE A 153 -11.95 -12.73 -3.54
N ASN A 154 -10.88 -12.29 -2.86
CA ASN A 154 -10.48 -12.80 -1.56
C ASN A 154 -11.09 -11.97 -0.43
N HIS A 155 -12.22 -12.43 0.11
CA HIS A 155 -12.89 -11.83 1.28
C HIS A 155 -12.50 -12.50 2.61
N ASP A 156 -11.48 -13.37 2.64
CA ASP A 156 -10.95 -13.91 3.90
C ASP A 156 -10.09 -12.84 4.60
N ASN A 157 -10.50 -12.45 5.81
CA ASN A 157 -9.85 -11.43 6.64
C ASN A 157 -8.75 -11.99 7.56
N LEU A 158 -8.46 -13.29 7.44
CA LEU A 158 -7.29 -13.97 8.00
C LEU A 158 -6.28 -14.37 6.91
N ASP A 159 -6.69 -14.45 5.65
CA ASP A 159 -5.78 -14.65 4.53
C ASP A 159 -4.99 -13.38 4.27
N LEU A 160 -3.74 -13.38 4.73
CA LEU A 160 -2.88 -12.20 4.73
C LEU A 160 -2.57 -11.62 3.35
N ARG A 161 -2.77 -12.38 2.24
CA ARG A 161 -2.34 -12.05 0.86
C ARG A 161 -2.78 -10.68 0.35
N THR A 162 -2.06 -10.07 -0.59
CA THR A 162 -2.50 -8.90 -1.35
C THR A 162 -3.39 -9.32 -2.52
N ALA A 163 -3.98 -8.35 -3.21
CA ALA A 163 -4.46 -8.50 -4.57
C ALA A 163 -3.32 -8.12 -5.54
N ALA A 164 -2.38 -9.05 -5.76
CA ALA A 164 -1.18 -8.86 -6.57
C ALA A 164 -1.44 -9.25 -8.04
N ALA A 165 -1.27 -8.30 -8.97
CA ALA A 165 -1.51 -8.51 -10.40
C ALA A 165 -0.29 -8.20 -11.29
N GLY A 166 -0.21 -8.85 -12.43
CA GLY A 166 0.86 -8.69 -13.40
C GLY A 166 2.19 -9.30 -12.96
N HIS A 167 3.22 -8.46 -12.92
CA HIS A 167 4.54 -8.82 -12.40
C HIS A 167 4.67 -8.64 -10.88
N ALA A 168 3.60 -8.23 -10.20
CA ALA A 168 3.56 -8.07 -8.75
C ALA A 168 3.81 -9.39 -8.01
N ARG A 169 4.29 -9.28 -6.77
CA ARG A 169 4.72 -10.42 -5.96
C ARG A 169 4.17 -10.30 -4.55
N ASP A 170 3.08 -11.01 -4.33
CA ASP A 170 2.74 -11.45 -2.98
C ASP A 170 3.88 -12.35 -2.47
N TYR A 171 4.37 -12.10 -1.25
CA TYR A 171 5.47 -12.87 -0.67
C TYR A 171 5.01 -14.16 0.05
N ILE A 172 3.71 -14.24 0.34
CA ILE A 172 3.03 -15.36 0.99
C ILE A 172 2.64 -16.41 -0.05
N ALA A 173 2.26 -15.98 -1.26
CA ALA A 173 2.14 -16.85 -2.43
C ALA A 173 3.53 -17.12 -3.04
N GLY A 174 3.88 -18.39 -3.26
CA GLY A 174 5.10 -18.76 -4.02
C GLY A 174 6.34 -19.18 -3.21
N ALA A 175 6.20 -19.45 -1.90
CA ALA A 175 7.30 -19.88 -1.02
C ALA A 175 8.43 -18.85 -0.82
N GLY A 176 8.10 -17.55 -0.92
CA GLY A 176 9.05 -16.45 -0.85
C GLY A 176 9.61 -16.07 -2.23
N ALA A 177 10.40 -15.00 -2.29
CA ALA A 177 10.92 -14.47 -3.55
C ALA A 177 12.22 -15.21 -3.98
N THR A 178 12.11 -16.47 -4.37
CA THR A 178 13.27 -17.36 -4.65
C THR A 178 14.10 -16.96 -5.87
N ASP A 179 13.50 -16.34 -6.88
CA ASP A 179 14.19 -15.82 -8.06
C ASP A 179 13.39 -14.68 -8.73
N GLY A 180 14.01 -13.98 -9.69
CA GLY A 180 13.40 -12.90 -10.46
C GLY A 180 12.34 -13.32 -11.49
N THR A 181 11.95 -14.60 -11.52
CA THR A 181 11.13 -15.20 -12.60
C THR A 181 9.85 -15.93 -12.15
N THR A 182 9.79 -16.43 -10.92
CA THR A 182 8.60 -17.05 -10.32
C THR A 182 7.49 -16.02 -10.05
N ASP A 183 6.25 -16.33 -10.41
CA ASP A 183 5.12 -15.43 -10.17
C ASP A 183 4.57 -15.59 -8.75
N GLY A 184 4.21 -14.46 -8.13
CA GLY A 184 3.51 -14.38 -6.85
C GLY A 184 2.16 -13.70 -7.03
N THR A 185 1.47 -14.00 -8.14
CA THR A 185 0.20 -13.36 -8.48
C THR A 185 -0.96 -13.98 -7.72
N THR A 186 -1.90 -13.15 -7.30
CA THR A 186 -3.07 -13.52 -6.50
C THR A 186 -4.34 -12.87 -7.02
N HIS A 187 -4.26 -12.18 -8.16
CA HIS A 187 -5.31 -11.33 -8.69
C HIS A 187 -5.18 -11.15 -10.22
N PRO A 188 -6.29 -11.03 -10.97
CA PRO A 188 -6.23 -10.80 -12.41
C PRO A 188 -5.69 -9.41 -12.78
N GLY A 189 -5.19 -9.34 -14.01
CA GLY A 189 -4.59 -8.17 -14.65
C GLY A 189 -3.10 -8.37 -14.96
N ASP A 190 -2.58 -7.67 -15.97
CA ASP A 190 -1.15 -7.70 -16.33
C ASP A 190 -0.30 -6.65 -15.59
N GLY A 191 -0.94 -5.90 -14.69
CA GLY A 191 -0.33 -4.87 -13.85
C GLY A 191 0.03 -3.58 -14.58
N THR A 192 -0.36 -3.40 -15.85
CA THR A 192 -0.22 -2.13 -16.57
C THR A 192 -1.16 -1.06 -16.02
N ASP A 193 -0.77 0.20 -16.22
CA ASP A 193 -1.61 1.35 -15.85
C ASP A 193 -2.91 1.33 -16.67
N ALA A 194 -4.03 1.67 -16.01
CA ALA A 194 -5.36 1.70 -16.61
C ALA A 194 -5.77 0.40 -17.36
N TYR A 195 -5.27 -0.77 -16.93
CA TYR A 195 -5.62 -2.07 -17.51
C TYR A 195 -7.13 -2.35 -17.54
N TRP A 196 -7.85 -1.96 -16.47
CA TRP A 196 -9.30 -2.13 -16.34
C TRP A 196 -10.05 -0.88 -16.81
N SER A 197 -11.28 -1.07 -17.27
CA SER A 197 -12.21 -0.06 -17.78
C SER A 197 -13.65 -0.26 -17.26
N GLU A 198 -14.54 0.69 -17.59
CA GLU A 198 -15.97 0.61 -17.26
C GLU A 198 -16.64 -0.59 -17.93
N ASN A 199 -17.46 -1.33 -17.18
CA ASN A 199 -18.12 -2.59 -17.58
C ASN A 199 -17.19 -3.79 -17.85
N ASP A 200 -15.88 -3.70 -17.58
CA ASP A 200 -15.02 -4.88 -17.63
C ASP A 200 -15.43 -5.87 -16.54
N THR A 201 -15.46 -7.16 -16.86
CA THR A 201 -15.73 -8.24 -15.91
C THR A 201 -14.61 -9.27 -15.90
N PHE A 202 -14.46 -9.98 -14.78
CA PHE A 202 -13.59 -11.15 -14.68
C PHE A 202 -14.30 -12.29 -13.95
N ASP A 203 -14.41 -13.43 -14.62
CA ASP A 203 -14.99 -14.65 -14.06
C ASP A 203 -13.92 -15.51 -13.36
N ASN A 204 -14.00 -15.58 -12.03
CA ASN A 204 -13.18 -16.48 -11.21
C ASN A 204 -13.90 -17.81 -10.89
N SER A 205 -14.95 -18.20 -11.61
CA SER A 205 -15.69 -19.46 -11.40
C SER A 205 -14.80 -20.71 -11.43
N ALA A 206 -13.72 -20.68 -12.22
CA ALA A 206 -12.72 -21.74 -12.30
C ALA A 206 -11.76 -21.79 -11.09
N GLY A 207 -11.84 -20.84 -10.15
CA GLY A 207 -10.99 -20.79 -8.96
C GLY A 207 -9.50 -20.52 -9.26
N ILE A 208 -9.23 -19.73 -10.30
CA ILE A 208 -7.86 -19.39 -10.75
C ILE A 208 -7.17 -18.53 -9.68
N TRP A 209 -7.91 -17.58 -9.10
CA TRP A 209 -7.43 -16.68 -8.06
C TRP A 209 -7.99 -17.06 -6.68
N PRO A 210 -7.21 -16.86 -5.60
CA PRO A 210 -7.67 -17.12 -4.24
C PRO A 210 -8.97 -16.37 -3.89
N GLY A 211 -9.89 -17.05 -3.19
CA GLY A 211 -11.12 -16.46 -2.70
C GLY A 211 -12.38 -17.06 -3.31
N ALA A 212 -13.37 -16.22 -3.56
CA ALA A 212 -14.68 -16.62 -4.06
C ALA A 212 -14.66 -16.96 -5.57
N THR A 213 -15.36 -18.04 -5.91
CA THR A 213 -15.59 -18.47 -7.30
C THR A 213 -16.82 -17.77 -7.87
N LEU A 214 -16.65 -16.53 -8.32
CA LEU A 214 -17.71 -15.67 -8.85
C LEU A 214 -17.17 -14.77 -9.96
N GLU A 215 -18.07 -14.09 -10.67
CA GLU A 215 -17.75 -13.00 -11.58
C GLU A 215 -17.83 -11.66 -10.84
N ASN A 216 -16.80 -10.83 -10.95
CA ASN A 216 -16.78 -9.44 -10.50
C ASN A 216 -16.81 -8.49 -11.71
N GLU A 217 -17.43 -7.32 -11.54
CA GLU A 217 -17.33 -6.18 -12.45
C GLU A 217 -16.30 -5.18 -11.89
N ALA A 218 -15.54 -4.53 -12.77
CA ALA A 218 -14.59 -3.50 -12.41
C ALA A 218 -15.27 -2.31 -11.71
N ALA A 219 -14.59 -1.73 -10.73
CA ALA A 219 -15.04 -0.56 -9.97
C ALA A 219 -14.04 0.59 -10.07
N GLN A 220 -14.48 1.83 -9.84
CA GLN A 220 -13.56 2.98 -9.76
C GLN A 220 -12.97 3.14 -8.36
N ASN A 221 -11.68 3.48 -8.30
CA ASN A 221 -11.04 4.07 -7.13
C ASN A 221 -11.69 5.41 -6.76
N LEU A 222 -11.61 5.80 -5.49
CA LEU A 222 -12.00 7.15 -5.08
C LEU A 222 -11.13 8.20 -5.79
N ARG A 223 -11.78 9.23 -6.35
CA ARG A 223 -11.09 10.34 -7.00
C ARG A 223 -10.24 11.10 -5.98
N GLN A 224 -8.95 11.20 -6.25
CA GLN A 224 -8.01 11.95 -5.43
C GLN A 224 -8.44 13.43 -5.32
N GLN A 225 -8.76 13.88 -4.10
CA GLN A 225 -9.16 15.26 -3.81
C GLN A 225 -7.95 16.21 -3.64
N ARG A 226 -6.80 15.67 -3.24
CA ARG A 226 -5.53 16.38 -3.05
C ARG A 226 -4.37 15.45 -3.36
N ALA A 227 -3.26 15.99 -3.87
CA ALA A 227 -2.01 15.25 -3.92
C ALA A 227 -1.65 14.71 -2.51
N PRO A 228 -1.09 13.49 -2.40
CA PRO A 228 -0.51 13.00 -1.17
C PRO A 228 0.49 13.98 -0.58
N MET A 229 0.61 13.98 0.74
CA MET A 229 1.43 14.95 1.46
C MET A 229 2.03 14.36 2.73
N THR A 230 3.00 15.04 3.32
CA THR A 230 3.55 14.62 4.61
C THR A 230 2.61 15.00 5.77
N ILE A 231 2.77 14.34 6.92
CA ILE A 231 2.05 14.68 8.15
C ILE A 231 2.34 16.11 8.63
N GLU A 232 3.53 16.65 8.32
CA GLU A 232 3.89 18.05 8.60
C GLU A 232 3.03 18.99 7.75
N GLN A 233 2.99 18.78 6.43
CA GLN A 233 2.14 19.55 5.51
C GLN A 233 0.65 19.46 5.89
N TRP A 234 0.16 18.25 6.21
CA TRP A 234 -1.21 18.02 6.68
C TRP A 234 -1.53 18.75 7.99
N SER A 235 -0.59 18.77 8.94
CA SER A 235 -0.79 19.44 10.24
C SER A 235 -0.96 20.95 10.12
N ASN A 236 -0.45 21.54 9.03
CA ASN A 236 -0.56 22.96 8.70
C ASN A 236 -1.85 23.31 7.91
N LEU A 237 -2.67 22.33 7.53
CA LEU A 237 -3.99 22.56 6.93
C LEU A 237 -5.01 23.07 7.95
N LEU A 238 -6.07 23.72 7.46
CA LEU A 238 -7.24 24.01 8.29
C LEU A 238 -7.92 22.71 8.73
N PRO A 239 -8.54 22.62 9.92
CA PRO A 239 -9.20 21.39 10.39
C PRO A 239 -10.26 20.82 9.44
N SER A 240 -10.93 21.65 8.66
CA SER A 240 -11.91 21.25 7.63
C SER A 240 -11.28 20.69 6.35
N GLN A 241 -9.97 20.81 6.18
CA GLN A 241 -9.19 20.31 5.04
C GLN A 241 -8.36 19.07 5.39
N GLN A 242 -8.31 18.69 6.68
CA GLN A 242 -7.55 17.55 7.19
C GLN A 242 -8.24 16.19 6.94
N ILE A 243 -9.48 16.19 6.46
CA ILE A 243 -10.25 14.98 6.12
C ILE A 243 -10.60 15.06 4.64
N GLY A 244 -10.40 13.96 3.91
CA GLY A 244 -10.75 13.85 2.48
C GLY A 244 -10.05 12.68 1.80
N ASP A 245 -10.25 12.58 0.48
CA ASP A 245 -9.75 11.45 -0.31
C ASP A 245 -8.32 11.71 -0.79
N PHE A 246 -7.35 11.54 0.12
CA PHE A 246 -5.92 11.67 -0.14
C PHE A 246 -5.09 10.95 0.95
N TRP A 247 -3.82 10.69 0.63
CA TRP A 247 -2.87 10.03 1.53
C TRP A 247 -2.00 11.03 2.31
N VAL A 248 -1.72 10.71 3.58
CA VAL A 248 -0.86 11.49 4.47
C VAL A 248 0.26 10.60 5.01
N VAL A 249 1.52 10.89 4.70
CA VAL A 249 2.68 10.09 5.14
C VAL A 249 3.36 10.69 6.35
N ASP A 250 3.49 9.91 7.42
CA ASP A 250 4.34 10.25 8.55
C ASP A 250 5.83 10.11 8.18
N HIS A 251 6.50 11.25 8.03
CA HIS A 251 7.92 11.37 7.72
C HIS A 251 8.86 10.90 8.86
N THR A 252 8.32 10.48 10.01
CA THR A 252 9.10 9.87 11.10
C THR A 252 9.00 8.34 11.09
N THR A 253 7.88 7.76 10.63
CA THR A 253 7.61 6.32 10.75
C THR A 253 7.38 5.58 9.42
N GLY A 254 7.20 6.31 8.32
CA GLY A 254 6.93 5.76 6.97
C GLY A 254 5.51 5.26 6.76
N TRP A 255 4.61 5.40 7.75
CA TRP A 255 3.20 5.07 7.59
C TRP A 255 2.48 6.13 6.74
N ALA A 256 1.92 5.70 5.61
CA ALA A 256 0.90 6.41 4.86
C ALA A 256 -0.48 6.10 5.45
N TYR A 257 -1.27 7.13 5.74
CA TYR A 257 -2.62 7.04 6.26
C TYR A 257 -3.62 7.61 5.25
N TRP A 258 -4.74 6.93 5.06
CA TRP A 258 -5.87 7.50 4.31
C TRP A 258 -6.56 8.55 5.17
N ALA A 259 -6.80 9.75 4.64
CA ALA A 259 -7.25 10.90 5.43
C ALA A 259 -8.76 10.91 5.75
N SER A 260 -9.52 9.90 5.30
CA SER A 260 -10.95 9.73 5.62
C SER A 260 -11.23 8.30 6.11
N LEU A 261 -12.49 8.00 6.45
CA LEU A 261 -12.93 6.60 6.54
C LEU A 261 -13.14 6.08 5.12
N LEU A 262 -12.59 4.92 4.81
CA LEU A 262 -12.85 4.24 3.55
C LEU A 262 -14.16 3.46 3.70
N GLU A 263 -15.21 3.92 3.04
CA GLU A 263 -16.56 3.35 3.09
C GLU A 263 -16.64 1.95 2.41
N PRO A 264 -17.64 1.12 2.76
CA PRO A 264 -17.91 -0.17 2.11
C PRO A 264 -18.01 -0.09 0.58
N GLY A 265 -17.41 -1.05 -0.14
CA GLY A 265 -17.42 -1.10 -1.60
C GLY A 265 -16.70 0.09 -2.25
N LYS A 266 -15.64 0.58 -1.61
CA LYS A 266 -14.76 1.65 -2.12
C LYS A 266 -13.30 1.23 -2.00
N ALA A 267 -12.52 1.65 -2.99
CA ALA A 267 -11.07 1.68 -2.90
C ALA A 267 -10.56 3.11 -2.75
N SER A 268 -9.47 3.30 -2.02
CA SER A 268 -8.76 4.59 -1.92
C SER A 268 -8.29 5.05 -3.30
N SER A 269 -7.90 6.33 -3.42
CA SER A 269 -7.02 6.70 -4.54
C SER A 269 -5.69 5.97 -4.43
N TYR A 270 -4.95 5.92 -5.53
CA TYR A 270 -3.59 5.37 -5.55
C TYR A 270 -2.68 6.11 -4.56
N LEU A 271 -1.87 5.36 -3.79
CA LEU A 271 -0.76 5.87 -2.99
C LEU A 271 0.48 6.06 -3.86
N LEU A 272 0.79 5.05 -4.68
CA LEU A 272 1.83 5.04 -5.69
C LEU A 272 1.21 4.91 -7.07
N VAL A 273 1.88 5.50 -8.06
CA VAL A 273 1.44 5.58 -9.47
C VAL A 273 2.63 5.32 -10.41
N PRO A 274 2.39 5.06 -11.71
CA PRO A 274 3.45 4.89 -12.70
C PRO A 274 4.55 5.97 -12.65
N GLN A 275 5.78 5.55 -12.96
CA GLN A 275 6.78 6.50 -13.48
C GLN A 275 6.45 6.79 -14.96
N SER A 276 6.56 8.06 -15.35
CA SER A 276 6.29 8.57 -16.70
C SER A 276 7.52 9.26 -17.28
#